data_AF-A0A7C1CI48-F1
#
_entry.id   AF-A0A7C1CI48-F1
#
_cell.length_a   1.000
_cell.length_b   1.000
_cell.length_c   1.000
_cell.angle_alpha   90.00
_cell.angle_beta   90.00
_cell.angle_gamma   90.00
#
_symmetry.space_group_name_H-M   'P 1'
#
loop_
_entity.id
_entity.type
_entity.pdbx_description
1 polymer ?
#
loop_
_entity_poly.entity_id
_entity_poly.type
_entity_poly.pdbx_seq_one_letter_code
_entity_poly.pdbx_strand_id
1 'polypeptide(L)'
;MSAVALGGTVACVIFLVWLWVERWHLMLPSTLPALKWLGLWRTLTGGLHGIWYGRHITSYVNVLGALARRCNPDGSFARWLETTYHGKILPTELAKTILRIEEDVPLQDVGTAVIPYARARDIVIHSPPDIVLTQCGCRELYRRKGRPCTMTDPPYQTCMLIGKPLTDFLLDHK
;
A
#
# COMPACT_ATOMS: atom_id res chain seq x y z
N MET A 1 -2.90 -38.67 -6.80
CA MET A 1 -1.85 -37.97 -6.02
C MET A 1 -2.28 -37.98 -4.56
N SER A 2 -1.50 -38.61 -3.68
CA SER A 2 -1.81 -38.72 -2.24
C SER A 2 -1.80 -37.31 -1.59
N ALA A 3 -2.70 -37.08 -0.63
CA ALA A 3 -2.86 -35.77 0.04
C ALA A 3 -1.54 -35.21 0.62
N VAL A 4 -0.62 -36.10 1.01
CA VAL A 4 0.74 -35.77 1.48
C VAL A 4 1.60 -35.16 0.37
N ALA A 5 1.53 -35.67 -0.85
CA ALA A 5 2.26 -35.13 -1.99
C ALA A 5 1.71 -33.75 -2.42
N LEU A 6 0.39 -33.54 -2.29
CA LEU A 6 -0.24 -32.26 -2.55
C LEU A 6 0.18 -31.20 -1.50
N GLY A 7 0.19 -31.59 -0.21
CA GLY A 7 0.62 -30.71 0.88
C GLY A 7 2.09 -30.28 0.78
N GLY A 8 2.99 -31.22 0.48
CA GLY A 8 4.41 -30.91 0.29
C GLY A 8 4.64 -29.94 -0.87
N THR A 9 3.92 -30.10 -1.98
CA THR A 9 4.04 -29.22 -3.14
C THR A 9 3.59 -27.79 -2.81
N VAL A 10 2.46 -27.63 -2.13
CA VAL A 10 1.94 -26.32 -1.72
C VAL A 10 2.91 -25.62 -0.76
N ALA A 11 3.45 -26.33 0.22
CA ALA A 11 4.43 -25.77 1.15
C ALA A 11 5.70 -25.29 0.43
N CYS A 12 6.24 -26.08 -0.51
CA CYS A 12 7.38 -25.67 -1.32
C CYS A 12 7.07 -24.40 -2.15
N VAL A 13 5.90 -24.31 -2.76
CA VAL A 13 5.50 -23.12 -3.54
C VAL A 13 5.40 -21.89 -2.64
N ILE A 14 4.76 -21.99 -1.47
CA ILE A 14 4.66 -20.88 -0.52
C ILE A 14 6.05 -20.43 -0.06
N PHE A 15 6.94 -21.37 0.23
CA PHE A 15 8.30 -21.06 0.65
C PHE A 15 9.12 -20.39 -0.45
N LEU A 16 9.00 -20.84 -1.71
CA LEU A 16 9.66 -20.21 -2.85
C LEU A 16 9.13 -18.80 -3.11
N VAL A 17 7.81 -18.60 -3.01
CA VAL A 17 7.20 -17.26 -3.11
C VAL A 17 7.69 -16.35 -1.98
N TRP A 18 7.79 -16.88 -0.76
CA TRP A 18 8.35 -16.15 0.39
C TRP A 18 9.79 -15.72 0.13
N LEU A 19 10.67 -16.65 -0.25
CA LEU A 19 12.06 -16.32 -0.59
C LEU A 19 12.14 -15.29 -1.72
N TRP A 20 11.32 -15.41 -2.77
CA TRP A 20 11.32 -14.45 -3.87
C TRP A 20 10.92 -13.02 -3.41
N VAL A 21 9.93 -12.93 -2.52
CA VAL A 21 9.50 -11.69 -1.88
C VAL A 21 10.61 -11.11 -1.00
N GLU A 22 11.30 -11.94 -0.23
CA GLU A 22 12.40 -11.59 0.68
C GLU A 22 13.77 -11.48 -0.03
N ARG A 23 13.81 -11.32 -1.35
CA ARG A 23 15.05 -11.21 -2.15
C ARG A 23 16.02 -12.37 -1.95
N TRP A 24 15.48 -13.57 -1.83
CA TRP A 24 16.20 -14.82 -1.53
C TRP A 24 16.87 -14.86 -0.15
N HIS A 25 16.48 -13.96 0.76
CA HIS A 25 16.80 -14.06 2.18
C HIS A 25 15.70 -14.84 2.90
N LEU A 26 16.04 -15.40 4.07
CA LEU A 26 15.03 -16.03 4.92
C LEU A 26 14.04 -14.99 5.47
N MET A 27 14.54 -13.79 5.83
CA MET A 27 13.73 -12.65 6.27
C MET A 27 14.61 -11.39 6.31
N LEU A 28 14.16 -10.31 5.69
CA LEU A 28 14.81 -8.99 5.75
C LEU A 28 14.58 -8.33 7.12
N PRO A 29 15.48 -7.44 7.57
CA PRO A 29 15.40 -6.82 8.89
C PRO A 29 14.10 -6.06 9.14
N SER A 30 13.58 -5.39 8.11
CA SER A 30 12.31 -4.63 8.19
C SER A 30 11.04 -5.49 8.13
N THR A 31 11.11 -6.74 7.70
CA THR A 31 9.94 -7.62 7.56
C THR A 31 9.29 -7.90 8.92
N LEU A 32 10.08 -8.28 9.93
CA LEU A 32 9.54 -8.61 11.24
C LEU A 32 8.87 -7.40 11.94
N PRO A 33 9.48 -6.20 11.98
CA PRO A 33 8.81 -4.97 12.43
C PRO A 33 7.50 -4.68 11.67
N ALA A 34 7.49 -4.82 10.34
CA ALA A 34 6.30 -4.61 9.53
C ALA A 34 5.18 -5.61 9.86
N LEU A 35 5.52 -6.88 10.03
CA LEU A 35 4.57 -7.93 10.44
C LEU A 35 4.01 -7.69 11.84
N LYS A 36 4.87 -7.29 12.80
CA LYS A 36 4.44 -6.94 14.15
C LYS A 36 3.49 -5.73 14.15
N TRP A 37 3.79 -4.71 13.33
CA TRP A 37 2.96 -3.52 13.18
C TRP A 37 1.58 -3.84 12.56
N LEU A 38 1.52 -4.74 11.59
CA LEU A 38 0.25 -5.23 11.03
C LEU A 38 -0.56 -6.05 12.06
N GLY A 39 0.12 -6.84 12.89
CA GLY A 39 -0.47 -7.74 13.88
C GLY A 39 -0.84 -9.10 13.29
N LEU A 40 -0.60 -10.19 14.04
CA LEU A 40 -0.62 -11.58 13.55
C LEU A 40 -1.89 -11.96 12.75
N TRP A 41 -3.07 -11.58 13.24
CA TRP A 41 -4.34 -11.88 12.57
C TRP A 41 -4.47 -11.16 11.22
N ARG A 42 -4.07 -9.88 11.17
CA ARG A 42 -4.04 -9.10 9.94
C ARG A 42 -2.90 -9.55 9.03
N THR A 43 -1.79 -10.06 9.56
CA THR A 43 -0.71 -10.65 8.78
C THR A 43 -1.18 -11.85 7.98
N LEU A 44 -1.88 -12.77 8.64
CA LEU A 44 -2.37 -14.02 8.04
C LEU A 44 -3.52 -13.77 7.04
N THR A 45 -4.36 -12.77 7.28
CA THR A 45 -5.52 -12.46 6.42
C THR A 45 -5.26 -11.38 5.37
N GLY A 46 -4.25 -10.53 5.55
CA GLY A 46 -3.97 -9.38 4.67
C GLY A 46 -2.53 -8.82 4.67
N GLY A 47 -1.61 -9.29 5.52
CA GLY A 47 -0.23 -8.80 5.57
C GLY A 47 0.67 -9.39 4.51
N LEU A 48 0.44 -10.64 4.10
CA LEU A 48 1.07 -11.19 2.89
C LEU A 48 0.64 -10.40 1.64
N HIS A 49 -0.63 -9.96 1.61
CA HIS A 49 -1.10 -9.01 0.60
C HIS A 49 -0.32 -7.69 0.70
N GLY A 50 -0.19 -7.10 1.89
CA GLY A 50 0.55 -5.85 2.10
C GLY A 50 2.02 -5.93 1.67
N ILE A 51 2.68 -7.04 1.97
CA ILE A 51 4.08 -7.31 1.59
C ILE A 51 4.21 -7.42 0.07
N TRP A 52 3.36 -8.23 -0.57
CA TRP A 52 3.37 -8.36 -2.04
C TRP A 52 2.99 -7.04 -2.72
N TYR A 53 1.99 -6.32 -2.20
CA TYR A 53 1.60 -5.02 -2.71
C TYR A 53 2.74 -3.99 -2.59
N GLY A 54 3.40 -3.89 -1.44
CA GLY A 54 4.49 -2.94 -1.21
C GLY A 54 5.69 -3.16 -2.14
N ARG A 55 6.02 -4.43 -2.41
CA ARG A 55 7.16 -4.80 -3.26
C ARG A 55 6.83 -4.83 -4.75
N HIS A 56 5.75 -5.51 -5.14
CA HIS A 56 5.39 -5.75 -6.54
C HIS A 56 4.00 -5.23 -6.91
N ILE A 57 3.69 -4.00 -6.50
CA ILE A 57 2.43 -3.28 -6.77
C ILE A 57 1.85 -3.52 -8.17
N THR A 58 2.68 -3.44 -9.21
CA THR A 58 2.23 -3.60 -10.60
C THR A 58 1.78 -5.02 -10.90
N SER A 59 2.56 -6.02 -10.50
CA SER A 59 2.19 -7.43 -10.69
C SER A 59 0.96 -7.77 -9.85
N TYR A 60 0.91 -7.25 -8.63
CA TYR A 60 -0.15 -7.47 -7.67
C TYR A 60 -1.49 -6.98 -8.23
N VAL A 61 -1.55 -5.72 -8.68
CA VAL A 61 -2.78 -5.12 -9.25
C VAL A 61 -3.17 -5.79 -10.56
N ASN A 62 -2.21 -6.21 -11.40
CA ASN A 62 -2.52 -6.91 -12.65
C ASN A 62 -3.10 -8.31 -12.42
N VAL A 63 -2.49 -9.09 -11.51
CA VAL A 63 -2.96 -10.43 -11.15
C VAL A 63 -4.33 -10.34 -10.51
N LEU A 64 -4.51 -9.45 -9.52
CA LEU A 64 -5.83 -9.21 -8.93
C LEU A 64 -6.86 -8.78 -9.97
N GLY A 65 -6.53 -7.82 -10.84
CA GLY A 65 -7.46 -7.35 -11.85
C GLY A 65 -7.83 -8.45 -12.86
N ALA A 66 -6.89 -9.32 -13.21
CA ALA A 66 -7.15 -10.47 -14.08
C ALA A 66 -8.03 -11.52 -13.39
N LEU A 67 -7.74 -11.86 -12.12
CA LEU A 67 -8.56 -12.73 -11.29
C LEU A 67 -9.96 -12.14 -11.10
N ALA A 68 -10.07 -10.85 -10.83
CA ALA A 68 -11.34 -10.16 -10.65
C ALA A 68 -12.23 -10.25 -11.89
N ARG A 69 -11.67 -10.00 -13.08
CA ARG A 69 -12.39 -10.15 -14.35
C ARG A 69 -12.78 -11.60 -14.67
N ARG A 70 -11.97 -12.58 -14.23
CA ARG A 70 -12.21 -14.00 -14.49
C ARG A 70 -13.24 -14.60 -13.54
N CYS A 71 -13.20 -14.22 -12.27
CA CYS A 71 -14.08 -14.73 -11.23
C CYS A 71 -15.40 -13.96 -11.13
N ASN A 72 -15.45 -12.72 -11.65
CA ASN A 72 -16.65 -11.90 -11.59
C ASN A 72 -16.91 -11.10 -12.89
N PRO A 73 -17.55 -11.73 -13.90
CA PRO A 73 -17.74 -11.14 -15.22
C PRO A 73 -18.71 -9.94 -15.25
N ASP A 74 -19.53 -9.75 -14.21
CA ASP A 74 -20.39 -8.56 -14.08
C ASP A 74 -19.61 -7.27 -13.74
N GLY A 75 -18.30 -7.40 -13.44
CA GLY A 75 -17.41 -6.30 -13.11
C GLY A 75 -17.61 -5.69 -11.72
N SER A 76 -18.53 -6.21 -10.90
CA SER A 76 -18.85 -5.70 -9.57
C SER A 76 -17.65 -5.77 -8.62
N PHE A 77 -16.91 -6.88 -8.62
CA PHE A 77 -15.69 -7.01 -7.80
C PHE A 77 -14.54 -6.12 -8.28
N ALA A 78 -14.39 -5.94 -9.60
CA ALA A 78 -13.41 -5.00 -10.14
C ALA A 78 -13.75 -3.56 -9.75
N ARG A 79 -15.02 -3.17 -9.85
CA ARG A 79 -15.52 -1.86 -9.42
C ARG A 79 -15.35 -1.64 -7.91
N TRP A 80 -15.61 -2.66 -7.10
CA TRP A 80 -15.38 -2.62 -5.65
C TRP A 80 -13.89 -2.45 -5.31
N LEU A 81 -12.99 -3.12 -6.02
CA LEU A 81 -11.54 -2.93 -5.84
C LEU A 81 -11.11 -1.50 -6.21
N GLU A 82 -11.66 -0.92 -7.27
CA GLU A 82 -11.38 0.46 -7.69
C GLU A 82 -11.91 1.50 -6.68
N THR A 83 -13.11 1.30 -6.14
CA THR A 83 -13.69 2.22 -5.13
C THR A 83 -13.06 2.07 -3.75
N THR A 84 -12.54 0.89 -3.43
CA THR A 84 -11.87 0.60 -2.15
C THR A 84 -10.37 0.91 -2.20
N TYR A 85 -9.79 1.18 -3.37
CA TYR A 85 -8.37 1.51 -3.48
C TYR A 85 -8.03 2.83 -2.75
N HIS A 86 -7.13 2.76 -1.77
CA HIS A 86 -6.89 3.79 -0.75
C HIS A 86 -6.02 4.98 -1.21
N GLY A 87 -5.64 5.06 -2.48
CA GLY A 87 -4.86 6.19 -3.01
C GLY A 87 -5.76 7.29 -3.53
N LYS A 88 -6.03 8.32 -2.73
CA LYS A 88 -6.68 9.55 -3.23
C LYS A 88 -5.61 10.48 -3.81
N ILE A 89 -5.82 10.92 -5.05
CA ILE A 89 -5.00 11.96 -5.66
C ILE A 89 -5.45 13.28 -5.04
N LEU A 90 -4.51 14.01 -4.42
CA LEU A 90 -4.74 15.35 -3.91
C LEU A 90 -3.97 16.35 -4.80
N PRO A 91 -4.64 16.99 -5.77
CA PRO A 91 -4.04 18.05 -6.57
C PRO A 91 -3.49 19.17 -5.69
N THR A 92 -2.41 19.82 -6.14
CA THR A 92 -1.74 20.88 -5.37
C THR A 92 -2.68 22.00 -4.94
N GLU A 93 -3.61 22.43 -5.81
CA GLU A 93 -4.58 23.47 -5.46
C GLU A 93 -5.55 23.00 -4.37
N LEU A 94 -6.01 21.74 -4.41
CA LEU A 94 -6.84 21.16 -3.34
C LEU A 94 -6.06 20.98 -2.03
N ALA A 95 -4.76 20.62 -2.11
CA ALA A 95 -3.89 20.56 -0.94
C ALA A 95 -3.76 21.94 -0.27
N LYS A 96 -3.61 23.01 -1.06
CA LYS A 96 -3.58 24.39 -0.54
C LYS A 96 -4.91 24.75 0.14
N THR A 97 -6.05 24.35 -0.41
CA THR A 97 -7.36 24.59 0.21
C THR A 97 -7.47 23.92 1.59
N ILE A 98 -6.98 22.67 1.73
CA ILE A 98 -6.97 21.97 3.03
C ILE A 98 -6.09 22.70 4.06
N LEU A 99 -4.97 23.28 3.62
CA LEU A 99 -4.07 24.03 4.50
C LEU A 99 -4.60 25.43 4.85
N ARG A 100 -5.50 25.98 4.03
CA ARG A 100 -6.07 27.34 4.16
C ARG A 100 -7.52 27.31 4.61
N ILE A 101 -7.96 26.26 5.30
CA ILE A 101 -9.32 26.24 5.87
C ILE A 101 -9.39 27.37 6.91
N GLU A 102 -9.96 28.50 6.50
CA GLU A 102 -10.22 29.71 7.30
C GLU A 102 -11.68 29.75 7.78
N GLU A 103 -12.42 28.65 7.62
CA GLU A 103 -13.79 28.48 8.10
C GLU A 103 -13.84 27.50 9.28
N ASP A 104 -14.81 27.70 10.17
CA ASP A 104 -15.07 26.77 11.26
C ASP A 104 -15.50 25.41 10.68
N VAL A 105 -14.65 24.40 10.86
CA VAL A 105 -15.02 23.02 10.54
C VAL A 105 -15.90 22.51 11.68
N PRO A 106 -17.20 22.23 11.45
CA PRO A 106 -18.05 21.73 12.50
C PRO A 106 -17.46 20.41 13.03
N LEU A 107 -17.20 20.37 14.34
CA LEU A 107 -16.86 19.16 15.07
C LEU A 107 -18.05 18.19 14.97
N GLN A 108 -18.06 17.36 13.94
CA GLN A 108 -18.94 16.20 13.86
C GLN A 108 -18.54 15.23 15.00
N ASP A 109 -19.41 14.34 15.48
CA ASP A 109 -19.00 13.32 16.45
C ASP A 109 -17.94 12.40 15.81
N VAL A 110 -16.67 12.73 16.06
CA VAL A 110 -15.48 12.10 15.51
C VAL A 110 -14.88 11.12 16.52
N GLY A 111 -15.67 10.59 17.45
CA GLY A 111 -15.26 9.56 18.41
C GLY A 111 -13.96 9.86 19.16
N THR A 112 -13.29 8.82 19.66
CA THR A 112 -12.00 8.88 20.39
C THR A 112 -10.79 9.31 19.54
N ALA A 113 -10.98 9.76 18.30
CA ALA A 113 -9.92 9.92 17.30
C ALA A 113 -9.51 11.38 17.03
N VAL A 114 -9.88 12.34 17.89
CA VAL A 114 -9.45 13.75 17.75
C VAL A 114 -8.17 14.02 18.53
N ILE A 115 -7.15 14.49 17.82
CA ILE A 115 -5.91 14.96 18.42
C ILE A 115 -5.99 16.50 18.54
N PRO A 116 -5.88 17.09 19.75
CA PRO A 116 -5.87 18.54 19.91
C PRO A 116 -4.78 19.21 19.05
N TYR A 117 -5.04 20.41 18.51
CA TYR A 117 -4.11 21.07 17.58
C TYR A 117 -2.67 21.18 18.11
N ALA A 118 -2.48 21.60 19.37
CA ALA A 118 -1.14 21.68 19.96
C ALA A 118 -0.42 20.32 19.93
N ARG A 119 -1.14 19.23 20.25
CA ARG A 119 -0.64 17.86 20.20
C ARG A 119 -0.35 17.42 18.77
N ALA A 120 -1.23 17.72 17.80
CA ALA A 120 -1.04 17.40 16.39
C ALA A 120 0.17 18.13 15.80
N ARG A 121 0.29 19.43 16.08
CA ARG A 121 1.44 20.26 15.70
C ARG A 121 2.73 19.71 16.28
N ASP A 122 2.75 19.38 17.56
CA ASP A 122 3.94 18.84 18.21
C ASP A 122 4.31 17.47 17.64
N ILE A 123 3.34 16.62 17.29
CA ILE A 123 3.58 15.35 16.57
C ILE A 123 4.24 15.64 15.22
N VAL A 124 3.74 16.58 14.42
CA VAL A 124 4.32 16.89 13.11
C VAL A 124 5.72 17.48 13.23
N ILE A 125 5.95 18.40 14.17
CA ILE A 125 7.24 19.08 14.36
C ILE A 125 8.32 18.13 14.90
N HIS A 126 7.95 17.24 15.82
CA HIS A 126 8.90 16.34 16.50
C HIS A 126 8.93 14.93 15.93
N SER A 127 8.05 14.60 14.97
CA SER A 127 8.15 13.33 14.27
C SER A 127 9.45 13.33 13.45
N PRO A 128 10.27 12.27 13.53
CA PRO A 128 11.39 12.11 12.62
C PRO A 128 10.86 12.15 11.18
N PRO A 129 11.58 12.80 10.24
CA PRO A 129 11.21 12.81 8.83
C PRO A 129 11.53 11.45 8.20
N ASP A 130 10.86 10.41 8.66
CA ASP A 130 10.87 9.09 8.04
C ASP A 130 9.98 9.18 6.79
N ILE A 131 10.53 9.71 5.71
CA ILE A 131 9.83 9.92 4.44
C ILE A 131 10.59 9.21 3.33
N VAL A 132 9.92 8.30 2.63
CA VAL A 132 10.48 7.63 1.45
C VAL A 132 9.63 7.94 0.23
N LEU A 133 10.30 8.36 -0.84
CA LEU A 133 9.69 8.54 -2.15
C LEU A 133 9.87 7.26 -2.98
N THR A 134 8.79 6.76 -3.58
CA THR A 134 8.81 5.66 -4.54
C THR A 134 8.11 6.05 -5.83
N GLN A 135 8.42 5.35 -6.92
CA GLN A 135 7.61 5.42 -8.13
C GLN A 135 6.13 5.13 -7.82
N CYS A 136 5.25 5.93 -8.40
CA CYS A 136 3.81 5.72 -8.33
C CYS A 136 3.41 4.41 -9.03
N GLY A 137 2.85 3.47 -8.27
CA GLY A 137 2.37 2.18 -8.82
C GLY A 137 1.30 2.36 -9.89
N CYS A 138 0.43 3.36 -9.74
CA CYS A 138 -0.59 3.69 -10.74
C CYS A 138 0.07 4.10 -12.07
N ARG A 139 1.11 4.95 -12.04
CA ARG A 139 1.83 5.36 -13.25
C ARG A 139 2.47 4.18 -13.96
N GLU A 140 3.15 3.32 -13.22
CA GLU A 140 3.82 2.14 -13.80
C GLU A 140 2.80 1.20 -14.47
N LEU A 141 1.61 1.06 -13.89
CA LEU A 141 0.49 0.34 -14.50
C LEU A 141 0.02 0.99 -15.81
N TYR A 142 -0.15 2.31 -15.87
CA TYR A 142 -0.55 3.01 -17.10
C TYR A 142 0.53 2.96 -18.19
N ARG A 143 1.79 3.18 -17.81
CA ARG A 143 2.95 3.11 -18.72
C ARG A 143 3.03 1.75 -19.42
N ARG A 144 2.86 0.65 -18.69
CA ARG A 144 2.86 -0.71 -19.27
C ARG A 144 1.74 -0.95 -20.28
N LYS A 145 0.65 -0.19 -20.19
CA LYS A 145 -0.47 -0.23 -21.15
C LYS A 145 -0.27 0.72 -22.34
N GLY A 146 0.91 1.34 -22.47
CA GLY A 146 1.22 2.31 -23.53
C GLY A 146 0.44 3.62 -23.40
N ARG A 147 -0.12 3.92 -22.21
CA ARG A 147 -0.91 5.14 -21.96
C ARG A 147 -0.15 6.05 -21.00
N PRO A 148 -0.01 7.35 -21.28
CA PRO A 148 0.50 8.29 -20.28
C PRO A 148 -0.44 8.31 -19.08
N CYS A 149 0.12 8.47 -17.88
CA CYS A 149 -0.70 8.70 -16.70
C CYS A 149 -1.33 10.09 -16.86
N THR A 150 -2.64 10.16 -17.11
CA THR A 150 -3.36 11.41 -17.39
C THR A 150 -3.75 12.18 -16.13
N MET A 151 -3.47 11.64 -14.94
CA MET A 151 -3.87 12.24 -13.67
C MET A 151 -2.87 13.27 -13.13
N THR A 152 -1.62 13.28 -13.61
CA THR A 152 -0.56 14.20 -13.17
C THR A 152 0.44 14.42 -14.30
N ASP A 153 0.74 15.68 -14.62
CA ASP A 153 1.81 16.02 -15.56
C ASP A 153 3.20 15.87 -14.91
N PRO A 154 4.24 15.42 -15.65
CA PRO A 154 5.63 15.45 -15.17
C PRO A 154 6.05 16.86 -14.70
N PRO A 155 6.99 16.99 -13.72
CA PRO A 155 7.97 15.98 -13.29
C PRO A 155 7.58 15.18 -12.03
N TYR A 156 6.47 15.47 -11.37
CA TYR A 156 6.17 14.89 -10.05
C TYR A 156 5.22 13.68 -10.14
N GLN A 157 5.79 12.48 -10.04
CA GLN A 157 5.05 11.21 -10.05
C GLN A 157 5.60 10.19 -9.04
N THR A 158 5.71 10.62 -7.79
CA THR A 158 6.17 9.78 -6.67
C THR A 158 5.04 9.55 -5.67
N CYS A 159 4.92 8.31 -5.16
CA CYS A 159 4.17 8.07 -3.93
C CYS A 159 5.11 8.34 -2.76
N MET A 160 4.59 9.02 -1.75
CA MET A 160 5.32 9.31 -0.52
C MET A 160 4.77 8.41 0.59
N LEU A 161 5.66 7.70 1.28
CA LEU A 161 5.32 6.91 2.46
C LEU A 161 5.99 7.57 3.66
N ILE A 162 5.24 7.68 4.75
CA ILE A 162 5.65 8.40 5.97
C ILE A 162 5.59 7.43 7.15
N GLY A 163 6.66 7.41 7.95
CA GLY A 163 6.73 6.70 9.22
C GLY A 163 7.23 5.26 9.14
N LYS A 164 7.87 4.82 10.22
CA LYS A 164 8.29 3.43 10.43
C LYS A 164 7.12 2.56 10.92
N PRO A 165 7.14 1.25 10.64
CA PRO A 165 8.17 0.50 9.91
C PRO A 165 8.01 0.55 8.38
N LEU A 166 7.02 1.30 7.87
CA LEU A 166 6.66 1.30 6.46
C LEU A 166 7.79 1.83 5.55
N THR A 167 8.51 2.86 6.00
CA THR A 167 9.69 3.38 5.28
C THR A 167 10.83 2.38 5.22
N ASP A 168 11.21 1.77 6.35
CA ASP A 168 12.26 0.75 6.40
C ASP A 168 11.89 -0.46 5.52
N PHE A 169 10.62 -0.90 5.58
CA PHE A 169 10.10 -1.98 4.76
C PHE A 169 10.26 -1.69 3.26
N LEU A 170 9.87 -0.48 2.85
CA LEU A 170 9.96 -0.08 1.44
C LEU A 170 11.42 -0.01 0.97
N LEU A 171 12.35 0.46 1.79
CA LEU A 171 13.77 0.55 1.45
C LEU A 171 14.42 -0.83 1.27
N ASP A 172 14.10 -1.79 2.13
CA ASP A 172 14.66 -3.15 2.03
C ASP A 172 14.08 -3.94 0.83
N HIS A 173 12.82 -3.68 0.49
CA HIS A 173 12.04 -4.48 -0.46
C HIS A 173 11.90 -3.88 -1.86
N LYS A 174 12.38 -2.65 -2.12
CA LYS A 174 12.47 -2.08 -3.48
C LYS A 174 13.73 -2.55 -4.20
#